data_AF-A0A6G0JD83-F1
#
_entry.id   AF-A0A6G0JD83-F1
#
_cell.length_a   1.000
_cell.length_b   1.000
_cell.length_c   1.000
_cell.angle_alpha   90.00
_cell.angle_beta   90.00
_cell.angle_gamma   90.00
#
_symmetry.space_group_name_H-M   'P 1'
#
loop_
_entity.id
_entity.type
_entity.pdbx_description
1 polymer ?
#
loop_
_entity_poly.entity_id
_entity_poly.type
_entity_poly.pdbx_seq_one_letter_code
_entity_poly.pdbx_strand_id
1 'polypeptide(L)'
;MAQLKDELALLPELLDLSPECDITKADVGEPGFSTDTQDRRLRGILERHRTIFLGDGNAAPAPARGVVWDLDVGDAHPVAQRPRSIAPHIMIKVYGMLKKLLETKLVENSESPWASPIVIVLKKNGIDIRMCIDYR
;
A
#
# COMPACT_ATOMS: atom_id res chain seq x y z
N MET A 1 -10.51 -19.69 2.31
CA MET A 1 -11.39 -18.50 2.44
C MET A 1 -12.01 -18.34 3.83
N ALA A 2 -12.20 -19.41 4.63
CA ALA A 2 -12.80 -19.31 5.97
C ALA A 2 -11.85 -18.80 7.08
N GLN A 3 -10.55 -19.09 7.02
CA GLN A 3 -9.59 -18.73 8.08
C GLN A 3 -9.29 -17.23 8.21
N LEU A 4 -9.41 -16.45 7.13
CA LEU A 4 -9.03 -15.03 7.15
C LEU A 4 -10.01 -14.16 7.95
N LYS A 5 -11.27 -14.59 8.08
CA LYS A 5 -12.30 -13.87 8.83
C LYS A 5 -12.13 -14.03 10.34
N ASP A 6 -11.66 -15.18 10.80
CA ASP A 6 -11.58 -15.48 12.22
C ASP A 6 -10.36 -14.82 12.88
N GLU A 7 -9.23 -14.67 12.17
CA GLU A 7 -8.03 -13.98 12.67
C GLU A 7 -8.14 -12.44 12.62
N LEU A 8 -8.97 -11.92 11.72
CA LEU A 8 -9.19 -10.48 11.51
C LEU A 8 -10.56 -9.99 12.02
N ALA A 9 -11.25 -10.79 12.84
CA ALA A 9 -12.62 -10.55 13.32
C ALA A 9 -12.80 -9.22 14.10
N LEU A 10 -11.69 -8.59 14.50
CA LEU A 10 -11.69 -7.30 15.22
C LEU A 10 -11.50 -6.08 14.32
N LEU A 11 -11.35 -6.26 13.01
CA LEU A 11 -11.18 -5.15 12.08
C LEU A 11 -12.54 -4.67 11.58
N PRO A 12 -12.86 -3.36 11.72
CA PRO A 12 -14.05 -2.80 11.10
C PRO A 12 -14.08 -3.18 9.62
N GLU A 13 -15.29 -3.44 9.09
CA GLU A 13 -15.52 -3.49 7.64
C GLU A 13 -15.20 -2.11 7.06
N LEU A 14 -13.92 -1.88 6.79
CA LEU A 14 -13.43 -0.66 6.16
C LEU A 14 -13.81 -0.69 4.69
N LEU A 15 -14.61 0.31 4.32
CA LEU A 15 -15.02 0.64 2.96
C LEU A 15 -13.81 0.77 2.02
N ASP A 16 -14.07 0.44 0.76
CA ASP A 16 -13.18 0.41 -0.41
C ASP A 16 -11.68 0.60 -0.14
N LEU A 17 -10.97 -0.52 -0.09
CA LEU A 17 -9.57 -0.58 0.32
C LEU A 17 -8.60 -0.13 -0.79
N SER A 18 -9.10 -0.01 -2.03
CA SER A 18 -8.38 0.52 -3.19
C SER A 18 -9.22 1.59 -3.90
N PRO A 19 -9.25 2.85 -3.42
CA PRO A 19 -10.01 3.89 -4.09
C PRO A 19 -9.47 4.06 -5.51
N GLU A 20 -10.38 4.10 -6.50
CA GLU A 20 -10.00 4.45 -7.87
C GLU A 20 -9.41 5.87 -7.89
N CYS A 21 -8.42 6.09 -8.76
CA CYS A 21 -7.86 7.41 -8.94
C CYS A 21 -8.92 8.36 -9.53
N ASP A 22 -9.24 9.42 -8.80
CA ASP A 22 -10.17 10.44 -9.26
C ASP A 22 -9.47 11.40 -10.23
N ILE A 23 -9.47 11.02 -11.51
CA ILE A 23 -8.86 11.81 -12.60
C ILE A 23 -9.49 13.20 -12.73
N THR A 24 -10.73 13.40 -12.25
CA THR A 24 -11.39 14.71 -12.33
C THR A 24 -10.71 15.76 -11.45
N LYS A 25 -10.08 15.33 -10.36
CA LYS A 25 -9.30 16.18 -9.45
C LYS A 25 -7.86 16.40 -9.91
N ALA A 26 -7.45 15.83 -11.04
CA ALA A 26 -6.10 16.04 -11.56
C ALA A 26 -5.88 17.51 -11.92
N ASP A 27 -4.81 18.08 -11.37
CA ASP A 27 -4.29 19.38 -11.74
C ASP A 27 -3.69 19.29 -13.15
N VAL A 28 -4.33 19.93 -14.11
CA VAL A 28 -4.00 19.85 -15.53
C VAL A 28 -4.02 21.24 -16.13
N GLY A 29 -2.87 21.62 -16.68
CA GLY A 29 -2.65 22.90 -17.33
C GLY A 29 -2.13 23.96 -16.37
N GLU A 30 -1.51 25.00 -16.92
CA GLU A 30 -1.12 26.18 -16.16
C GLU A 30 -1.72 27.43 -16.82
N PRO A 31 -2.41 28.30 -16.06
CA PRO A 31 -3.00 29.51 -16.61
C PRO A 31 -1.95 30.37 -17.32
N GLY A 32 -2.18 30.67 -18.60
CA GLY A 32 -1.28 31.51 -19.41
C GLY A 32 -0.16 30.76 -20.14
N PHE A 33 0.05 29.47 -19.86
CA PHE A 33 1.02 28.62 -20.56
C PHE A 33 0.36 27.51 -21.37
N SER A 34 -0.71 26.91 -20.84
CA SER A 34 -1.46 25.87 -21.52
C SER A 34 -2.62 26.44 -22.34
N THR A 35 -2.80 25.88 -23.54
CA THR A 35 -4.04 26.08 -24.30
C THR A 35 -5.09 25.06 -23.89
N ASP A 36 -6.36 25.45 -23.96
CA ASP A 36 -7.50 24.57 -23.66
C ASP A 36 -7.50 23.27 -24.50
N THR A 37 -6.89 23.29 -25.69
CA THR A 37 -6.73 22.09 -26.53
C THR A 37 -5.68 21.13 -25.94
N GLN A 38 -4.58 21.64 -25.38
CA GLN A 38 -3.58 20.82 -24.71
C GLN A 38 -4.14 20.20 -23.43
N ASP A 39 -4.89 20.98 -22.65
CA ASP A 39 -5.49 20.51 -21.40
C ASP A 39 -6.52 19.41 -21.66
N ARG A 40 -7.40 19.61 -22.65
CA ARG A 40 -8.36 18.57 -23.09
C ARG A 40 -7.65 17.31 -23.58
N ARG A 41 -6.56 17.45 -24.33
CA ARG A 41 -5.77 16.30 -24.82
C ARG A 41 -5.15 15.53 -23.66
N LEU A 42 -4.55 16.21 -22.68
CA LEU A 42 -3.95 15.58 -21.52
C LEU A 42 -5.00 14.87 -20.66
N ARG A 43 -6.13 15.52 -20.38
CA ARG A 43 -7.26 14.88 -19.66
C ARG A 43 -7.75 13.61 -20.38
N GLY A 44 -7.83 13.63 -21.71
CA GLY A 44 -8.19 12.43 -22.48
C GLY A 44 -7.20 11.27 -22.34
N ILE A 45 -5.90 11.57 -22.20
CA ILE A 45 -4.86 10.55 -21.95
C ILE A 45 -5.00 10.00 -20.52
N LEU A 46 -5.18 10.88 -19.53
CA LEU A 46 -5.34 10.48 -18.14
C LEU A 46 -6.55 9.55 -17.95
N GLU A 47 -7.69 9.90 -18.56
CA GLU A 47 -8.91 9.10 -18.50
C GLU A 47 -8.72 7.73 -19.17
N ARG A 48 -8.07 7.69 -20.34
CA ARG A 48 -7.75 6.44 -21.04
C ARG A 48 -6.90 5.50 -20.19
N HIS A 49 -6.00 6.05 -19.39
CA HIS A 49 -5.04 5.28 -18.57
C HIS A 49 -5.40 5.28 -17.07
N ARG A 50 -6.64 5.61 -16.70
CA ARG A 50 -7.09 5.76 -15.31
C ARG A 50 -6.75 4.57 -14.40
N THR A 51 -6.72 3.36 -14.95
CA THR A 51 -6.46 2.10 -14.22
C THR A 51 -4.99 1.91 -13.82
N ILE A 52 -4.07 2.68 -14.41
CA ILE A 52 -2.64 2.61 -14.11
C ILE A 52 -2.30 3.48 -12.89
N PHE A 53 -3.08 4.55 -12.67
CA PHE A 53 -2.84 5.47 -11.57
C PHE A 53 -3.37 4.91 -10.26
N LEU A 54 -2.58 5.08 -9.20
CA LEU A 54 -2.99 4.73 -7.85
C LEU A 54 -3.94 5.80 -7.30
N GLY A 55 -4.90 5.36 -6.50
CA GLY A 55 -5.70 6.25 -5.65
C GLY A 55 -4.86 6.96 -4.59
N ASP A 56 -5.52 7.76 -3.77
CA ASP A 56 -4.86 8.59 -2.76
C ASP A 56 -4.35 7.82 -1.53
N GLY A 57 -3.56 8.52 -0.71
CA GLY A 57 -3.16 8.07 0.62
C GLY A 57 -2.26 6.83 0.63
N ASN A 58 -2.84 5.71 1.07
CA ASN A 58 -2.18 4.43 1.30
C ASN A 58 -2.71 3.33 0.34
N ALA A 59 -3.10 3.72 -0.88
CA ALA A 59 -3.40 2.77 -1.94
C ALA A 59 -2.17 1.87 -2.22
N ALA A 60 -2.41 0.56 -2.29
CA ALA A 60 -1.37 -0.41 -2.60
C ALA A 60 -1.37 -0.71 -4.11
N PRO A 61 -0.21 -0.82 -4.75
CA PRO A 61 -0.14 -1.21 -6.15
C PRO A 61 -0.55 -2.68 -6.35
N ALA A 62 -0.89 -3.03 -7.59
CA ALA A 62 -1.03 -4.43 -7.96
C ALA A 62 0.33 -5.15 -7.83
N PRO A 63 0.35 -6.45 -7.52
CA PRO A 63 1.57 -7.25 -7.52
C PRO A 63 2.29 -7.21 -8.86
N ALA A 64 3.62 -7.10 -8.83
CA ALA A 64 4.46 -7.22 -10.01
C ALA A 64 4.28 -8.60 -10.64
N ARG A 65 4.31 -8.66 -11.99
CA ARG A 65 4.17 -9.90 -12.75
C ARG A 65 5.38 -10.07 -13.67
N GLY A 66 5.85 -11.31 -13.82
CA GLY A 66 6.87 -11.68 -14.82
C GLY A 66 8.32 -11.64 -14.34
N VAL A 67 8.59 -11.26 -13.09
CA VAL A 67 9.91 -11.35 -12.47
C VAL A 67 9.76 -11.97 -11.08
N VAL A 68 10.56 -12.99 -10.80
CA VAL A 68 10.70 -13.58 -9.45
C VAL A 68 12.00 -13.04 -8.88
N TRP A 69 11.96 -12.60 -7.63
CA TRP A 69 13.15 -12.14 -6.91
C TRP A 69 13.55 -13.19 -5.90
N ASP A 70 14.65 -13.89 -6.18
CA ASP A 70 15.24 -14.88 -5.29
C ASP A 70 16.35 -14.22 -4.46
N LEU A 71 16.26 -14.36 -3.14
CA LEU A 71 17.25 -13.83 -2.21
C LEU A 71 18.15 -14.98 -1.72
N ASP A 72 19.39 -15.00 -2.17
CA ASP A 72 20.40 -15.94 -1.67
C ASP A 72 20.92 -15.47 -0.30
N VAL A 73 20.68 -16.31 0.72
CA VAL A 73 21.11 -16.09 2.10
C VAL A 73 22.40 -16.81 2.46
N GLY A 74 22.98 -17.61 1.54
CA GLY A 74 24.17 -18.43 1.79
C GLY A 74 24.02 -19.31 3.03
N ASP A 75 25.03 -19.30 3.89
CA ASP A 75 25.08 -20.07 5.15
C ASP A 75 24.46 -19.33 6.36
N ALA A 76 23.73 -18.23 6.13
CA ALA A 76 23.13 -17.45 7.20
C ALA A 76 22.04 -18.23 7.94
N HIS A 77 22.05 -18.15 9.27
CA HIS A 77 21.04 -18.78 10.11
C HIS A 77 19.80 -17.88 10.24
N PRO A 78 18.59 -18.43 10.35
CA PRO A 78 17.38 -17.64 10.50
C PRO A 78 17.40 -16.70 11.71
N VAL A 79 16.93 -15.48 11.49
CA VAL A 79 16.76 -14.46 12.54
C VAL A 79 15.29 -14.12 12.68
N ALA A 80 14.75 -14.32 13.88
CA ALA A 80 13.39 -13.93 14.24
C ALA A 80 13.41 -12.84 15.31
N GLN A 81 13.18 -11.60 14.89
CA GLN A 81 13.10 -10.44 15.77
C GLN A 81 11.67 -10.26 16.30
N ARG A 82 11.54 -9.81 17.56
CA ARG A 82 10.23 -9.53 18.16
C ARG A 82 9.58 -8.30 17.52
N PRO A 83 8.25 -8.29 17.33
CA PRO A 83 7.52 -7.11 16.88
C PRO A 83 7.74 -5.90 17.81
N ARG A 84 7.78 -4.70 17.23
CA ARG A 84 7.85 -3.46 18.01
C ARG A 84 6.47 -3.10 18.55
N SER A 85 6.42 -2.49 19.73
CA SER A 85 5.17 -1.97 20.28
C SER A 85 4.63 -0.81 19.44
N ILE A 86 3.34 -0.83 19.17
CA ILE A 86 2.63 0.18 18.36
C ILE A 86 1.58 0.85 19.25
N ALA A 87 1.55 2.18 19.24
CA ALA A 87 0.56 2.93 20.00
C ALA A 87 -0.87 2.57 19.56
N PRO A 88 -1.84 2.40 20.48
CA PRO A 88 -3.18 1.92 20.15
C PRO A 88 -3.90 2.73 19.06
N HIS A 89 -3.75 4.06 19.08
CA HIS A 89 -4.38 4.95 18.09
C HIS A 89 -3.83 4.79 16.65
N ILE A 90 -2.61 4.24 16.51
CA ILE A 90 -1.98 3.96 15.21
C ILE A 90 -2.35 2.55 14.73
N MET A 91 -2.61 1.64 15.66
CA MET A 91 -2.85 0.22 15.39
C MET A 91 -4.02 -0.03 14.42
N ILE A 92 -5.10 0.76 14.52
CA ILE A 92 -6.23 0.68 13.58
C ILE A 92 -5.78 0.93 12.13
N LYS A 93 -4.92 1.93 11.92
CA LYS A 93 -4.37 2.25 10.58
C LYS A 93 -3.43 1.16 10.08
N VAL A 94 -2.62 0.60 10.96
CA VAL A 94 -1.70 -0.51 10.64
C VAL A 94 -2.48 -1.72 10.16
N TYR A 95 -3.52 -2.10 10.88
CA TYR A 95 -4.38 -3.21 10.47
C TYR A 95 -5.12 -2.94 9.15
N GLY A 96 -5.62 -1.72 8.94
CA GLY A 96 -6.21 -1.34 7.66
C GLY A 96 -5.21 -1.48 6.49
N MET A 97 -3.94 -1.14 6.72
CA MET A 97 -2.88 -1.32 5.72
C MET A 97 -2.50 -2.80 5.52
N LEU A 98 -2.38 -3.59 6.59
CA LEU A 98 -2.10 -5.04 6.47
C LEU A 98 -3.20 -5.77 5.71
N LYS A 99 -4.46 -5.47 6.01
CA LYS A 99 -5.61 -6.04 5.31
C LYS A 99 -5.57 -5.69 3.81
N LYS A 100 -5.26 -4.44 3.46
CA LYS A 100 -5.04 -4.01 2.06
C LYS A 100 -3.99 -4.86 1.37
N LEU A 101 -2.81 -5.03 1.99
CA LEU A 101 -1.71 -5.79 1.41
C LEU A 101 -2.06 -7.27 1.18
N LEU A 102 -2.84 -7.87 2.10
CA LEU A 102 -3.34 -9.25 1.97
C LEU A 102 -4.35 -9.37 0.83
N GLU A 103 -5.31 -8.44 0.74
CA GLU A 103 -6.34 -8.45 -0.31
C GLU A 103 -5.75 -8.19 -1.71
N THR A 104 -4.76 -7.30 -1.82
CA THR A 104 -4.04 -7.08 -3.09
C THR A 104 -3.07 -8.21 -3.43
N LYS A 105 -2.87 -9.18 -2.53
CA LYS A 105 -1.91 -10.30 -2.68
C LYS A 105 -0.47 -9.84 -2.84
N LEU A 106 -0.12 -8.68 -2.25
CA LEU A 106 1.28 -8.24 -2.14
C LEU A 106 2.02 -8.97 -1.03
N VAL A 107 1.29 -9.40 0.00
CA VAL A 107 1.81 -10.23 1.10
C VAL A 107 0.85 -11.39 1.36
N GLU A 108 1.35 -12.40 2.05
CA GLU A 108 0.59 -13.55 2.51
C GLU A 108 1.00 -13.95 3.92
N ASN A 109 0.16 -14.73 4.58
CA ASN A 109 0.53 -15.32 5.86
C ASN A 109 1.64 -16.35 5.66
N SER A 110 2.61 -16.38 6.58
CA SER A 110 3.73 -17.32 6.54
C SER A 110 4.10 -17.81 7.94
N GLU A 111 4.57 -19.05 8.02
CA GLU A 111 5.20 -19.65 9.20
C GLU A 111 6.72 -19.68 9.00
N SER A 112 7.33 -18.50 8.94
CA SER A 112 8.75 -18.34 8.60
C SER A 112 9.65 -18.39 9.84
N PRO A 113 10.82 -19.08 9.78
CA PRO A 113 11.84 -18.97 10.82
C PRO A 113 12.57 -17.61 10.78
N TRP A 114 12.38 -16.83 9.70
CA TRP A 114 12.85 -15.46 9.55
C TRP A 114 11.71 -14.49 9.86
N ALA A 115 11.96 -13.50 10.74
CA ALA A 115 11.00 -12.45 11.03
C ALA A 115 11.70 -11.12 11.32
N SER A 116 11.29 -10.08 10.59
CA SER A 116 11.72 -8.69 10.80
C SER A 116 10.55 -7.86 11.31
N PRO A 117 10.77 -6.92 12.26
CA PRO A 117 9.69 -6.16 12.83
C PRO A 117 9.24 -5.04 11.89
N ILE A 118 7.95 -4.71 11.98
CA ILE A 118 7.40 -3.54 11.32
C ILE A 118 7.72 -2.28 12.13
N VAL A 119 8.12 -1.23 11.42
CA VAL A 119 8.34 0.13 11.93
C VAL A 119 7.31 1.05 11.29
N ILE A 120 6.60 1.83 12.11
CA ILE A 120 5.60 2.77 11.63
C ILE A 120 6.15 4.19 11.69
N VAL A 121 6.05 4.90 10.57
CA VAL A 121 6.44 6.31 10.45
C VAL A 121 5.20 7.14 10.08
N LEU A 122 4.92 8.20 10.81
CA LEU A 122 3.86 9.15 10.46
C LEU A 122 4.31 10.04 9.30
N LYS A 123 3.47 10.20 8.27
CA LYS A 123 3.72 11.15 7.17
C LYS A 123 3.49 12.58 7.66
N LYS A 124 3.99 13.56 6.89
CA LYS A 124 3.90 15.00 7.22
C LYS A 124 2.47 15.50 7.42
N ASN A 125 1.48 14.87 6.80
CA ASN A 125 0.07 15.24 6.96
C ASN A 125 -0.51 14.83 8.34
N GLY A 126 0.25 14.13 9.19
CA GLY A 126 -0.17 13.71 10.53
C GLY A 126 -1.26 12.64 10.55
N ILE A 127 -1.79 12.27 9.39
CA ILE A 127 -2.89 11.33 9.22
C ILE A 127 -2.37 10.01 8.67
N ASP A 128 -1.56 10.04 7.62
CA ASP A 128 -1.12 8.82 6.97
C ASP A 128 0.09 8.20 7.68
N ILE A 129 0.19 6.88 7.55
CA ILE A 129 1.33 6.10 8.03
C ILE A 129 2.10 5.51 6.86
N ARG A 130 3.41 5.35 7.05
CA ARG A 130 4.28 4.50 6.22
C ARG A 130 4.71 3.30 7.07
N MET A 131 4.34 2.12 6.59
CA MET A 131 4.79 0.85 7.13
C MET A 131 6.14 0.50 6.50
N CYS A 132 7.17 0.35 7.32
CA CYS A 132 8.51 -0.07 6.90
C CYS A 132 8.85 -1.40 7.58
N ILE A 133 9.63 -2.24 6.92
CA ILE A 133 10.19 -3.45 7.51
C ILE A 133 11.65 -3.20 7.84
N ASP A 134 12.06 -3.52 9.06
CA ASP A 134 13.43 -3.37 9.52
C ASP A 134 14.25 -4.63 9.17
N TYR A 135 14.80 -4.66 7.96
CA TYR A 135 15.61 -5.79 7.45
C TYR A 135 17.10 -5.76 7.87
N ARG A 136 17.43 -4.98 8.91
CA ARG A 136 18.80 -4.88 9.42
C ARG A 136 19.21 -6.09 10.26
#